data_AF-A0AA37TDN3-F1
#
_entry.id   AF-A0AA37TDN3-F1
#
_cell.length_a   1.000
_cell.length_b   1.000
_cell.length_c   1.000
_cell.angle_alpha   90.00
_cell.angle_beta   90.00
_cell.angle_gamma   90.00
#
_symmetry.space_group_name_H-M   'P 1'
#
loop_
_entity.id
_entity.type
_entity.pdbx_description
1 polymer ?
#
loop_
_entity_poly.entity_id
_entity_poly.type
_entity_poly.pdbx_seq_one_letter_code
_entity_poly.pdbx_strand_id
1 'polypeptide(L)'
;MLRCGALASMAIPNRSDRHNAALKRLARALNVPAETFLGDPPEGVAGELFALVRHWLAIEDSQGRRRVLSAARQEAERSGYKECA
;
A
#
# COMPACT_ATOMS: atom_id res chain seq x y z
N MET A 1 5.76 6.57 49.19
CA MET A 1 5.99 7.34 47.94
C MET A 1 5.82 6.40 46.76
N LEU A 2 4.65 6.38 46.13
CA LEU A 2 4.39 5.63 44.90
C LEU A 2 4.58 6.58 43.71
N ARG A 3 5.46 6.24 42.75
CA ARG A 3 5.41 6.84 41.41
C ARG A 3 5.24 5.75 40.38
N CYS A 4 4.08 5.83 39.74
CA CYS A 4 3.69 5.17 38.51
C CYS A 4 4.81 5.15 37.48
N GLY A 5 5.25 3.95 37.09
CA GLY A 5 5.93 3.74 35.82
C GLY A 5 4.87 3.66 34.73
N ALA A 6 4.75 4.71 33.93
CA ALA A 6 3.94 4.69 32.73
C ALA A 6 4.49 3.64 31.77
N LEU A 7 3.80 2.51 31.65
CA LEU A 7 3.99 1.60 30.53
C LEU A 7 3.51 2.35 29.29
N ALA A 8 4.46 2.90 28.53
CA ALA A 8 4.22 3.32 27.16
C ALA A 8 3.75 2.08 26.40
N SER A 9 2.42 1.92 26.30
CA SER A 9 1.79 0.97 25.41
C SER A 9 2.13 1.44 24.00
N MET A 10 3.22 0.90 23.45
CA MET A 10 3.57 1.04 22.05
C MET A 10 2.46 0.31 21.29
N ALA A 11 1.36 1.03 21.01
CA ALA A 11 0.26 0.54 20.21
C ALA A 11 0.85 0.14 18.87
N ILE A 12 1.07 -1.17 18.67
CA ILE A 12 1.47 -1.72 17.38
C ILE A 12 0.38 -1.25 16.42
N PRO A 13 0.69 -0.37 15.44
CA PRO A 13 -0.35 0.18 14.60
C PRO A 13 -1.10 -0.98 13.98
N ASN A 14 -2.43 -0.92 13.99
CA ASN A 14 -3.25 -2.00 13.49
C ASN A 14 -2.84 -2.27 12.03
N ARG A 15 -2.80 -3.54 11.60
CA ARG A 15 -2.49 -3.93 10.21
C ARG A 15 -3.37 -3.16 9.23
N SER A 16 -4.63 -2.90 9.61
CA SER A 16 -5.60 -2.10 8.86
C SER A 16 -5.21 -0.61 8.75
N ASP A 17 -4.61 -0.02 9.78
CA ASP A 17 -4.18 1.39 9.74
C ASP A 17 -2.99 1.58 8.80
N ARG A 18 -2.01 0.65 8.84
CA ARG A 18 -0.88 0.65 7.90
C ARG A 18 -1.35 0.42 6.46
N HIS A 19 -2.33 -0.45 6.28
CA HIS A 19 -2.96 -0.74 5.00
C HIS A 19 -3.64 0.51 4.42
N ASN A 20 -4.48 1.18 5.20
CA ASN A 20 -5.16 2.41 4.80
C ASN A 20 -4.19 3.55 4.52
N ALA A 21 -3.11 3.67 5.30
CA ALA A 21 -2.06 4.66 5.05
C ALA A 21 -1.34 4.42 3.71
N ALA A 22 -1.08 3.15 3.35
CA ALA A 22 -0.49 2.80 2.06
C ALA A 22 -1.41 3.15 0.89
N LEU A 23 -2.71 2.81 1.00
CA LEU A 23 -3.70 3.13 -0.04
C LEU A 23 -3.86 4.65 -0.24
N LYS A 24 -3.87 5.44 0.84
CA LYS A 24 -3.92 6.91 0.74
C LYS A 24 -2.70 7.51 0.03
N ARG A 25 -1.51 6.93 0.23
CA ARG A 25 -0.29 7.36 -0.47
C ARG A 25 -0.37 7.04 -1.96
N LEU A 26 -0.91 5.88 -2.31
CA LEU A 26 -1.12 5.47 -3.71
C LEU A 26 -2.14 6.35 -4.43
N ALA A 27 -3.27 6.66 -3.78
CA ALA A 27 -4.26 7.58 -4.34
C ALA A 27 -3.64 8.93 -4.72
N ARG A 28 -2.80 9.48 -3.83
CA ARG A 28 -2.06 10.73 -4.09
C ARG A 28 -1.09 10.59 -5.26
N ALA A 29 -0.33 9.49 -5.33
CA ALA A 29 0.61 9.26 -6.43
C ALA A 29 -0.10 9.13 -7.79
N LEU A 30 -1.33 8.64 -7.79
CA LEU A 30 -2.19 8.53 -8.98
C LEU A 30 -3.01 9.79 -9.27
N ASN A 31 -2.88 10.85 -8.47
CA ASN A 31 -3.67 12.06 -8.56
C ASN A 31 -5.20 11.80 -8.53
N VAL A 32 -5.63 10.82 -7.74
CA VAL A 32 -7.05 10.50 -7.50
C VAL A 32 -7.44 10.81 -6.04
N PRO A 33 -8.67 11.27 -5.77
CA PRO A 33 -9.14 11.49 -4.41
C PRO A 33 -9.11 10.18 -3.59
N ALA A 34 -8.56 10.24 -2.38
CA ALA A 34 -8.39 9.05 -1.55
C ALA A 34 -9.73 8.47 -1.09
N GLU A 35 -10.73 9.31 -0.89
CA GLU A 35 -12.09 8.96 -0.51
C GLU A 35 -12.76 8.15 -1.63
N THR A 36 -12.60 8.58 -2.88
CA THR A 36 -13.07 7.85 -4.06
C THR A 36 -12.29 6.55 -4.23
N PHE A 37 -10.96 6.59 -4.18
CA PHE A 37 -10.09 5.42 -4.32
C PHE A 37 -10.37 4.30 -3.31
N LEU A 38 -10.83 4.66 -2.11
CA LEU A 38 -11.16 3.71 -1.04
C LEU A 38 -12.64 3.27 -1.06
N GLY A 39 -13.54 4.12 -1.55
CA GLY A 39 -14.99 3.90 -1.53
C GLY A 39 -15.50 3.07 -2.70
N ASP A 40 -15.06 3.40 -3.92
CA ASP A 40 -15.37 2.67 -5.14
C ASP A 40 -14.09 2.55 -5.99
N PRO A 41 -13.71 1.35 -6.46
CA PRO A 41 -12.56 1.22 -7.35
C PRO A 41 -12.75 2.14 -8.57
N PRO A 42 -11.84 3.10 -8.83
CA PRO A 42 -11.97 3.96 -10.00
C PRO A 42 -11.89 3.12 -11.28
N GLU A 43 -12.57 3.51 -12.36
CA GLU A 43 -12.45 2.79 -13.63
C GLU A 43 -11.06 2.97 -14.27
N GLY A 44 -10.69 2.04 -15.16
CA GLY A 44 -9.43 2.09 -15.91
C GLY A 44 -8.19 1.79 -15.06
N VAL A 45 -7.05 2.37 -15.44
CA VAL A 45 -5.71 2.06 -14.89
C VAL A 45 -5.64 2.23 -13.37
N ALA A 46 -6.34 3.22 -12.81
CA ALA A 46 -6.36 3.45 -11.37
C ALA A 46 -7.06 2.31 -10.59
N GLY A 47 -8.13 1.74 -11.15
CA GLY A 47 -8.85 0.60 -10.59
C GLY A 47 -8.06 -0.69 -10.66
N GLU A 48 -7.39 -0.92 -11.80
CA GLU A 48 -6.48 -2.05 -11.98
C GLU A 48 -5.34 -2.01 -10.96
N LEU A 49 -4.75 -0.83 -10.71
CA LEU A 49 -3.72 -0.67 -9.69
C LEU A 49 -4.28 -0.88 -8.27
N PHE A 50 -5.48 -0.36 -7.99
CA PHE A 50 -6.14 -0.59 -6.70
C PHE A 50 -6.38 -2.09 -6.43
N ALA A 51 -6.90 -2.81 -7.42
CA ALA A 51 -7.11 -4.25 -7.36
C ALA A 51 -5.79 -4.99 -7.13
N LEU A 52 -4.73 -4.64 -7.88
CA LEU A 52 -3.40 -5.23 -7.74
C LEU A 52 -2.84 -5.05 -6.32
N VAL A 53 -2.97 -3.85 -5.75
CA VAL A 53 -2.51 -3.56 -4.39
C VAL A 53 -3.32 -4.32 -3.34
N ARG A 54 -4.65 -4.43 -3.52
CA ARG A 54 -5.50 -5.26 -2.64
C ARG A 54 -5.09 -6.73 -2.68
N HIS A 55 -4.88 -7.30 -3.87
CA HIS A 55 -4.40 -8.67 -4.02
C HIS A 55 -3.02 -8.87 -3.40
N TRP A 56 -2.10 -7.92 -3.58
CA TRP A 56 -0.78 -7.97 -2.95
C TRP A 56 -0.85 -7.95 -1.41
N LEU A 57 -1.75 -7.14 -0.83
CA LEU A 57 -1.93 -7.03 0.62
C LEU A 57 -2.63 -8.25 1.24
N ALA A 58 -3.42 -8.98 0.45
CA ALA A 58 -4.04 -10.25 0.84
C ALA A 58 -3.03 -11.40 0.96
N ILE A 59 -1.85 -11.30 0.35
CA ILE A 59 -0.78 -12.30 0.50
C ILE A 59 -0.28 -12.29 1.94
N GLU A 60 -0.51 -13.36 2.69
CA GLU A 60 -0.06 -13.44 4.08
C GLU A 60 1.46 -13.62 4.18
N ASP A 61 2.04 -14.43 3.28
CA ASP A 61 3.48 -14.68 3.19
C ASP A 61 4.27 -13.41 2.84
N SER A 62 5.14 -12.98 3.76
CA SER A 62 6.02 -11.83 3.55
C SER A 62 7.02 -12.05 2.40
N GLN A 63 7.48 -13.29 2.17
CA GLN A 63 8.35 -13.61 1.04
C GLN A 63 7.57 -13.56 -0.28
N GLY A 64 6.33 -14.04 -0.28
CA GLY A 64 5.38 -13.93 -1.40
C GLY A 64 5.16 -12.48 -1.81
N ARG A 65 4.93 -11.59 -0.83
CA ARG A 65 4.83 -10.15 -1.09
C ARG A 65 6.08 -9.56 -1.73
N ARG A 66 7.28 -9.95 -1.28
CA ARG A 66 8.55 -9.50 -1.88
C ARG A 66 8.74 -10.01 -3.30
N ARG A 67 8.41 -11.28 -3.58
CA ARG A 67 8.50 -11.86 -4.92
C ARG A 67 7.61 -11.12 -5.92
N VAL A 68 6.38 -10.80 -5.54
CA VAL A 68 5.46 -10.03 -6.39
C VAL A 68 6.01 -8.63 -6.71
N LEU A 69 6.55 -7.91 -5.72
CA LEU A 69 7.15 -6.60 -5.98
C LEU A 69 8.38 -6.69 -6.90
N SER A 70 9.21 -7.72 -6.73
CA SER A 70 10.36 -7.96 -7.61
C SER A 70 9.92 -8.21 -9.06
N ALA A 71 8.88 -9.02 -9.25
CA ALA A 71 8.32 -9.29 -10.57
C ALA A 71 7.73 -8.02 -11.21
N ALA A 72 6.97 -7.22 -10.45
CA ALA A 72 6.41 -5.96 -10.93
C ALA A 72 7.51 -4.97 -11.36
N ARG A 73 8.60 -4.88 -10.59
CA ARG A 73 9.77 -4.06 -10.93
C ARG A 73 10.44 -4.53 -12.22
N GLN A 74 10.71 -5.83 -12.35
CA GLN A 74 11.31 -6.40 -13.56
C GLN A 74 10.44 -6.14 -14.79
N GLU A 75 9.13 -6.20 -14.64
CA GLU A 75 8.21 -5.89 -15.74
C GLU A 75 8.31 -4.40 -16.11
N ALA A 76 8.24 -3.48 -15.15
CA ALA A 76 8.40 -2.04 -15.43
C ALA A 76 9.73 -1.71 -16.13
N GLU A 77 10.83 -2.35 -15.72
CA GLU A 77 12.14 -2.23 -16.37
C GLU A 77 12.11 -2.77 -17.81
N ARG A 78 11.42 -3.89 -18.06
CA ARG A 78 11.27 -4.51 -19.38
C ARG A 78 10.35 -3.71 -20.31
N SER A 79 9.29 -3.11 -19.78
CA SER A 79 8.34 -2.32 -20.56
C SER A 79 8.97 -1.04 -21.14
N GLY A 80 10.22 -0.74 -20.79
CA GLY A 80 10.93 0.43 -21.30
C GLY A 80 10.33 1.73 -20.79
N TYR A 81 9.66 1.70 -19.62
CA TYR A 81 9.19 2.88 -18.91
C TYR A 81 10.42 3.65 -18.40
N LYS A 82 11.11 4.32 -19.32
CA LYS A 82 12.11 5.33 -18.98
C LYS A 82 11.32 6.46 -18.32
N GLU A 83 11.54 6.67 -17.03
CA GLU A 83 11.11 7.88 -16.35
C GLU A 83 11.45 9.07 -17.25
N CYS A 84 10.44 9.74 -17.80
CA CYS A 84 10.61 11.10 -18.28
C CYS A 84 10.82 11.96 -17.03
N ALA A 85 12.09 12.25 -16.75
CA ALA A 85 12.70 13.30 -15.92
C ALA A 85 11.90 13.83 -14.71
#